data_AF-A0AAW0KQ60-F1
#
_entry.id   AF-A0AAW0KQ60-F1
#
_cell.length_a   1.000
_cell.length_b   1.000
_cell.length_c   1.000
_cell.angle_alpha   90.00
_cell.angle_beta   90.00
_cell.angle_gamma   90.00
#
_symmetry.space_group_name_H-M   'P 1'
#
loop_
_entity.id
_entity.type
_entity.pdbx_description
1 polymer ?
#
loop_
_entity_poly.entity_id
_entity_poly.type
_entity_poly.pdbx_seq_one_letter_code
_entity_poly.pdbx_strand_id
1 'polypeptide(L)'
;MSLWAEHLGMVDTCFKKPESMECVQMVNEIAKDNWKRYTDANFMLLQGHLLKYPVQVDENGVVSPLPGQENFPDVGGKVLGAFSAALPDTLTT
;
A
#
# COMPACT_ATOMS: atom_id res chain seq x y z
N MET A 1 10.22 -5.90 -16.54
CA MET A 1 10.61 -4.67 -15.82
C MET A 1 9.78 -3.43 -16.15
N SER A 2 9.07 -3.35 -17.29
CA SER A 2 8.30 -2.13 -17.65
C SER A 2 7.29 -1.69 -16.58
N LEU A 3 6.53 -2.63 -16.01
CA LEU A 3 5.54 -2.34 -14.97
C LEU A 3 6.18 -1.75 -13.70
N TRP A 4 7.32 -2.29 -13.28
CA TRP A 4 8.03 -1.78 -12.10
C TRP A 4 8.66 -0.41 -12.36
N ALA A 5 9.14 -0.16 -13.59
CA ALA A 5 9.65 1.16 -13.97
C ALA A 5 8.55 2.23 -13.85
N GLU A 6 7.33 1.91 -14.28
CA GLU A 6 6.16 2.79 -14.14
C GLU A 6 5.79 2.98 -12.66
N HIS A 7 5.56 1.89 -11.92
CA HIS A 7 5.04 1.98 -10.55
C HIS A 7 6.06 2.50 -9.54
N LEU A 8 7.36 2.27 -9.74
CA LEU A 8 8.42 2.76 -8.85
C LEU A 8 9.05 4.08 -9.34
N GLY A 9 8.71 4.52 -10.57
CA GLY A 9 9.27 5.73 -11.17
C GLY A 9 10.79 5.66 -11.42
N MET A 10 11.39 4.46 -11.41
CA MET A 10 12.82 4.27 -11.62
C MET A 10 13.15 2.85 -12.10
N VAL A 11 14.37 2.68 -12.62
CA VAL A 11 14.92 1.38 -12.99
C VAL A 11 16.19 1.16 -12.18
N ASP A 12 16.28 0.00 -11.52
CA ASP A 12 17.43 -0.41 -10.74
C ASP A 12 17.79 -1.87 -11.04
N THR A 13 19.07 -2.24 -10.91
CA THR A 13 19.52 -3.62 -11.08
C THR A 13 19.04 -4.52 -9.93
N CYS A 14 18.81 -3.94 -8.76
CA CYS A 14 18.22 -4.61 -7.59
C CYS A 14 16.89 -5.28 -7.94
N PHE A 15 16.05 -4.62 -8.74
CA PHE A 15 14.74 -5.15 -9.14
C PHE A 15 14.79 -6.36 -10.08
N LYS A 16 15.98 -6.71 -10.60
CA LYS A 16 16.17 -7.96 -11.37
C LYS A 16 16.25 -9.20 -10.47
N LYS A 17 16.39 -9.01 -9.15
CA LYS A 17 16.40 -10.06 -8.13
C LYS A 17 15.27 -9.80 -7.11
N PRO A 18 14.00 -9.92 -7.53
CA PRO A 18 12.85 -9.58 -6.69
C PRO A 18 12.74 -10.39 -5.39
N GLU A 19 13.38 -11.56 -5.34
CA GLU A 19 13.49 -12.43 -4.17
C GLU A 19 14.49 -11.95 -3.12
N SER A 20 15.38 -11.02 -3.49
CA SER A 20 16.41 -10.51 -2.59
C SER A 20 15.80 -9.60 -1.51
N MET A 21 16.34 -9.68 -0.29
CA MET A 21 15.90 -8.85 0.82
C MET A 21 16.09 -7.37 0.51
N GLU A 22 17.18 -7.04 -0.18
CA GLU A 22 17.49 -5.68 -0.61
C GLU A 22 16.40 -5.12 -1.54
N CYS A 23 15.94 -5.92 -2.52
CA CYS A 23 14.88 -5.51 -3.43
C CYS A 23 13.56 -5.29 -2.70
N VAL A 24 13.17 -6.24 -1.83
CA VAL A 24 11.92 -6.14 -1.07
C VAL A 24 11.95 -4.93 -0.13
N GLN A 25 13.08 -4.65 0.53
CA GLN A 25 13.24 -3.47 1.37
C GLN A 25 13.12 -2.18 0.55
N MET A 26 13.84 -2.07 -0.56
CA MET A 26 13.81 -0.88 -1.42
C MET A 26 12.39 -0.58 -1.95
N VAL A 27 11.68 -1.61 -2.43
CA VAL A 27 10.29 -1.47 -2.91
C VAL A 27 9.37 -1.02 -1.78
N ASN A 28 9.49 -1.60 -0.59
CA ASN A 28 8.67 -1.21 0.56
C ASN A 28 8.95 0.22 1.01
N GLU A 29 10.20 0.69 1.00
CA GLU A 29 10.52 2.08 1.37
C GLU A 29 9.93 3.08 0.38
N ILE A 30 10.05 2.82 -0.94
CA ILE A 30 9.40 3.66 -1.97
C ILE A 30 7.89 3.71 -1.74
N ALA A 31 7.25 2.55 -1.51
CA ALA A 31 5.81 2.46 -1.31
C ALA A 31 5.34 3.18 -0.03
N LYS A 32 6.11 3.10 1.07
CA LYS A 32 5.83 3.81 2.32
C LYS A 32 5.95 5.32 2.17
N ASP A 33 7.01 5.79 1.50
CA ASP A 33 7.22 7.21 1.31
C ASP A 33 6.19 7.82 0.35
N ASN A 34 5.82 7.10 -0.72
CA ASN A 34 4.73 7.54 -1.57
C ASN A 34 3.41 7.58 -0.81
N TRP A 35 3.12 6.61 0.06
CA TRP A 35 1.91 6.65 0.87
C TRP A 35 1.86 7.89 1.77
N LYS A 36 2.96 8.22 2.47
CA LYS A 36 3.04 9.46 3.28
C LYS A 36 2.75 10.70 2.45
N ARG A 37 3.36 10.81 1.25
CA ARG A 37 3.16 11.95 0.33
C ARG A 37 1.73 12.01 -0.22
N TYR A 38 1.13 10.86 -0.51
CA TYR A 38 -0.23 10.76 -1.04
C TYR A 38 -1.27 11.23 -0.01
N THR A 39 -1.04 10.95 1.27
CA THR A 39 -1.92 11.35 2.37
C THR A 39 -1.56 12.68 3.01
N ASP A 40 -0.53 13.38 2.53
CA ASP A 40 -0.16 14.69 3.09
C ASP A 40 -1.23 15.74 2.75
N ALA A 41 -1.42 16.70 3.67
CA ALA A 41 -2.38 17.78 3.45
C ALA A 41 -1.95 18.71 2.30
N ASN A 42 -0.65 18.82 2.05
CA ASN A 42 -0.11 19.57 0.92
C ASN A 42 0.20 18.62 -0.22
N PHE A 43 -0.08 19.07 -1.45
CA PHE A 43 0.28 18.30 -2.63
C PHE A 43 1.81 18.08 -2.70
N MET A 44 2.20 16.82 -2.77
CA MET A 44 3.58 16.40 -2.98
C MET A 44 3.66 15.44 -4.17
N LEU A 45 4.66 15.63 -5.04
CA LEU A 45 4.88 14.72 -6.16
C LEU A 45 5.35 13.33 -5.66
N LEU A 46 4.70 12.29 -6.16
CA LEU A 46 5.04 10.89 -5.86
C LEU A 46 6.20 10.39 -6.72
N GLN A 47 6.94 9.41 -6.19
CA GLN A 47 7.95 8.65 -6.93
C GLN A 47 7.27 7.42 -7.55
N GLY A 48 6.70 7.59 -8.75
CA GLY A 48 5.85 6.56 -9.37
C GLY A 48 4.48 6.46 -8.69
N HIS A 49 3.85 5.29 -8.77
CA HIS A 49 2.46 5.07 -8.38
C HIS A 49 2.28 4.00 -7.28
N LEU A 50 3.35 3.30 -6.89
CA LEU A 50 3.25 2.26 -5.88
C LEU A 50 3.04 2.87 -4.49
N LEU A 51 1.94 2.52 -3.84
CA LEU A 51 1.62 2.90 -2.47
C LEU A 51 1.62 1.68 -1.56
N LYS A 52 2.10 1.83 -0.32
CA LYS A 52 1.93 0.80 0.70
C LYS A 52 0.46 0.77 1.10
N TYR A 53 -0.16 -0.41 1.01
CA TYR A 53 -1.54 -0.57 1.48
C TYR A 53 -1.61 -0.23 2.98
N PRO A 54 -2.59 0.57 3.44
CA PRO A 54 -2.56 1.19 4.77
C PRO A 54 -3.00 0.29 5.93
N VAL A 55 -2.39 -0.90 5.99
CA VAL A 55 -2.55 -1.86 7.07
C VAL A 55 -1.20 -2.18 7.68
N GLN A 56 -1.24 -2.60 8.94
CA GLN A 56 -0.12 -3.19 9.65
C GLN A 56 -0.46 -4.62 10.06
N VAL A 57 0.58 -5.44 10.17
CA VAL A 57 0.49 -6.85 10.57
C VAL A 57 1.36 -7.00 11.80
N ASP A 58 0.80 -7.49 12.90
CA ASP A 58 1.55 -7.73 14.13
C ASP A 58 2.32 -9.06 14.10
N GLU A 59 3.04 -9.36 15.17
CA GLU A 59 3.82 -10.60 15.32
C GLU A 59 2.98 -11.88 15.28
N ASN A 60 1.67 -11.78 15.55
CA ASN A 60 0.72 -12.88 15.50
C ASN A 60 0.01 -13.00 14.14
N GLY A 61 0.31 -12.11 13.20
CA GLY A 61 -0.34 -12.07 11.88
C GLY A 61 -1.69 -11.35 11.88
N VAL A 62 -2.07 -10.66 12.97
CA VAL A 62 -3.32 -9.89 13.03
C VAL A 62 -3.19 -8.63 12.19
N VAL A 63 -4.13 -8.44 11.28
CA VAL A 63 -4.20 -7.26 10.41
C VAL A 63 -5.01 -6.16 11.11
N SER A 64 -4.42 -4.97 11.22
CA SER A 64 -5.07 -3.76 11.74
C SER A 64 -4.81 -2.57 10.81
N PRO A 65 -5.64 -1.50 10.83
CA PRO A 65 -5.33 -0.31 10.04
C PRO A 65 -4.05 0.34 10.57
N LEU A 66 -3.35 1.08 9.72
CA LEU A 66 -2.30 1.98 10.20
C LEU A 66 -2.90 3.03 11.14
N PRO A 67 -2.22 3.38 12.26
CA PRO A 67 -2.73 4.37 13.21
C PRO A 67 -3.05 5.71 12.54
N GLY A 68 -4.28 6.22 12.74
CA GLY A 68 -4.74 7.47 12.14
C GLY A 68 -5.17 7.34 10.67
N GLN A 69 -5.25 6.12 10.14
CA GLN A 69 -5.61 5.81 8.76
C GLN A 69 -6.68 4.70 8.72
N GLU A 70 -7.66 4.79 9.61
CA GLU A 70 -8.75 3.82 9.72
C GLU A 70 -9.67 3.86 8.48
N ASN A 71 -9.71 4.99 7.79
CA ASN A 71 -10.46 5.20 6.56
C ASN A 71 -9.53 5.65 5.42
N PHE A 72 -9.91 5.33 4.18
CA PHE A 72 -9.27 5.88 2.99
C PHE A 72 -9.40 7.41 2.96
N PRO A 73 -8.37 8.12 2.47
CA PRO A 73 -8.42 9.57 2.32
C PRO A 73 -9.60 9.97 1.44
N ASP A 74 -10.14 11.16 1.72
CA ASP A 74 -11.25 11.84 1.01
C ASP A 74 -12.63 11.18 1.08
N VAL A 75 -12.72 9.84 0.97
CA VAL A 75 -14.00 9.13 0.80
C VAL A 75 -14.54 8.50 2.08
N GLY A 76 -13.72 8.32 3.12
CA GLY A 76 -14.17 7.84 4.44
C GLY A 76 -14.54 6.36 4.52
N GLY A 77 -14.23 5.56 3.49
CA GLY A 77 -14.42 4.11 3.52
C GLY A 77 -13.42 3.42 4.44
N LYS A 78 -13.85 2.48 5.28
CA LYS A 78 -12.97 1.76 6.20
C LYS A 78 -11.93 0.92 5.46
N VAL A 79 -10.65 1.07 5.82
CA VAL A 79 -9.54 0.34 5.17
C VAL A 79 -9.67 -1.19 5.33
N LEU A 80 -10.13 -1.65 6.49
CA LEU A 80 -10.38 -3.08 6.75
C LEU A 80 -11.73 -3.57 6.20
N GLY A 81 -12.51 -2.69 5.57
CA GLY A 81 -13.88 -2.97 5.20
C GLY A 81 -14.81 -3.15 6.42
N ALA A 82 -15.99 -3.69 6.15
CA ALA A 82 -16.96 -4.07 7.16
C ALA A 82 -17.76 -5.25 6.62
N PHE A 83 -18.01 -6.25 7.47
CA PHE A 83 -18.90 -7.34 7.15
C PHE A 83 -20.34 -6.82 6.97
N SER A 84 -21.03 -7.28 5.94
CA SER A 84 -22.43 -6.95 5.69
C SER A 84 -23.32 -8.14 6.03
N ALA A 85 -24.12 -8.01 7.10
CA ALA A 85 -25.11 -9.02 7.44
C ALA A 85 -26.29 -9.09 6.44
N ALA A 86 -26.43 -8.07 5.59
CA ALA A 86 -27.51 -7.98 4.61
C ALA A 86 -27.15 -8.60 3.25
N LEU A 87 -25.85 -8.76 2.95
CA LEU A 87 -25.38 -9.32 1.68
C LEU A 87 -24.81 -10.71 1.93
N PRO A 88 -25.30 -11.75 1.23
CA PRO A 88 -24.74 -13.09 1.34
C PRO A 88 -23.35 -13.16 0.69
N ASP A 89 -22.49 -14.01 1.24
CA ASP A 89 -21.12 -14.21 0.76
C ASP A 89 -21.07 -14.61 -0.73
N THR A 90 -22.08 -15.33 -1.22
CA THR A 90 -22.20 -15.74 -2.64
C THR A 90 -22.22 -14.57 -3.62
N LEU A 91 -22.46 -13.34 -3.17
CA LEU A 91 -22.40 -12.14 -4.00
C LEU A 91 -21.08 -11.37 -3.87
N THR A 92 -20.29 -11.62 -2.83
CA THR A 92 -19.12 -10.80 -2.47
C THR A 92 -17.79 -11.56 -2.47
N THR A 93 -17.82 -12.90 -2.62
CA THR A 93 -16.65 -13.80 -2.74
C THR A 93 -16.80 -14.72 -3.94
#